data_AF-A0A1G3G2A4-F1
#
_entry.id   AF-A0A1G3G2A4-F1
#
_cell.length_a   1.000
_cell.length_b   1.000
_cell.length_c   1.000
_cell.angle_alpha   90.00
_cell.angle_beta   90.00
_cell.angle_gamma   90.00
#
_symmetry.space_group_name_H-M   'P 1'
#
loop_
_entity.id
_entity.type
_entity.pdbx_description
1 polymer ?
#
loop_
_entity_poly.entity_id
_entity_poly.type
_entity_poly.pdbx_seq_one_letter_code
_entity_poly.pdbx_strand_id
1 'polypeptide(L)'
;CAEMTAEFLAMSKYLGNDLSTPRPEYGFAGLNPGDQWCLCAARFLQAHEEGAAPRIRLAATHIRTLDIVPLSILQLYATDLPTE
;
A
#
# COMPACT_ATOMS: atom_id res chain seq x y z
N CYS A 1 5.10 0.84 -5.34
CA CYS A 1 5.51 1.29 -3.99
C CYS A 1 4.38 2.11 -3.41
N ALA A 2 3.89 1.76 -2.22
CA ALA A 2 2.83 2.50 -1.53
C ALA A 2 3.40 3.36 -0.42
N GLU A 3 2.77 4.48 -0.13
CA GLU A 3 3.04 5.31 1.05
C GLU A 3 1.99 5.00 2.11
N MET A 4 2.42 4.47 3.26
CA MET A 4 1.53 3.99 4.30
C MET A 4 0.67 5.13 4.87
N THR A 5 -0.61 4.84 5.12
CA THR A 5 -1.52 5.74 5.86
C THR A 5 -1.90 5.08 7.19
N ALA A 6 -2.36 5.90 8.15
CA ALA A 6 -2.81 5.37 9.44
C ALA A 6 -4.00 4.42 9.28
N GLU A 7 -4.91 4.76 8.38
CA GLU A 7 -6.11 3.99 8.03
C GLU A 7 -5.72 2.64 7.42
N PHE A 8 -4.80 2.64 6.46
CA PHE A 8 -4.31 1.41 5.85
C PHE A 8 -3.64 0.50 6.88
N LEU A 9 -2.74 1.04 7.73
CA LEU A 9 -2.02 0.24 8.72
C LEU A 9 -2.98 -0.38 9.75
N ALA A 10 -3.97 0.38 10.22
CA ALA A 10 -4.99 -0.11 11.13
C ALA A 10 -5.84 -1.23 10.49
N MET A 11 -6.32 -1.01 9.26
CA MET A 11 -7.10 -2.01 8.51
C MET A 11 -6.26 -3.26 8.22
N SER A 12 -5.03 -3.10 7.74
CA SER A 12 -4.14 -4.22 7.40
C SER A 12 -3.88 -5.10 8.62
N LYS A 13 -3.61 -4.48 9.78
CA LYS A 13 -3.47 -5.18 11.06
C LYS A 13 -4.74 -5.92 11.46
N TYR A 14 -5.89 -5.26 11.39
CA TYR A 14 -7.19 -5.87 11.71
C TYR A 14 -7.49 -7.09 10.83
N LEU A 15 -7.12 -7.04 9.55
CA LEU A 15 -7.28 -8.12 8.57
C LEU A 15 -6.10 -9.13 8.55
N GLY A 16 -5.28 -9.15 9.61
CA GLY A 16 -4.25 -10.17 9.84
C GLY A 16 -2.93 -9.94 9.10
N ASN A 17 -2.69 -8.75 8.57
CA ASN A 17 -1.43 -8.32 7.97
C ASN A 17 -0.82 -7.15 8.76
N ASP A 18 -0.34 -7.44 9.96
CA ASP A 18 0.25 -6.42 10.83
C ASP A 18 1.62 -5.96 10.31
N LEU A 19 1.63 -4.80 9.67
CA LEU A 19 2.84 -4.10 9.23
C LEU A 19 3.28 -3.02 10.22
N SER A 20 2.57 -2.83 11.33
CA SER A 20 2.82 -1.74 12.28
C SER A 20 3.64 -2.20 13.50
N THR A 21 3.45 -3.44 13.95
CA THR A 21 4.15 -3.95 15.13
C THR A 21 5.59 -4.33 14.77
N PRO A 22 6.60 -3.78 15.48
CA PRO A 22 7.99 -4.19 15.30
C PRO A 22 8.18 -5.69 15.53
N ARG A 23 8.99 -6.32 14.69
CA ARG A 23 9.45 -7.71 14.79
C ARG A 23 10.99 -7.74 14.72
N PRO A 24 11.70 -7.37 15.79
CA PRO A 24 13.16 -7.36 15.83
C PRO A 24 13.79 -8.71 15.48
N GLU A 25 13.09 -9.81 15.77
CA GLU A 25 13.49 -11.18 15.40
C GLU A 25 13.65 -11.38 13.88
N TYR A 26 13.00 -10.53 13.07
CA TYR A 26 13.11 -10.51 11.61
C TYR A 26 13.79 -9.24 11.08
N GLY A 27 14.32 -8.39 11.96
CA GLY A 27 14.89 -7.09 11.57
C GLY A 27 13.84 -6.10 11.05
N PHE A 28 12.56 -6.28 11.38
CA PHE A 28 11.48 -5.41 10.93
C PHE A 28 11.11 -4.42 12.04
N ALA A 29 11.27 -3.12 11.78
CA ALA A 29 11.01 -2.07 12.77
C ALA A 29 9.51 -1.74 12.94
N GLY A 30 8.63 -2.27 12.07
CA GLY A 30 7.26 -1.77 11.93
C GLY A 30 7.23 -0.50 11.08
N LEU A 31 6.10 -0.28 10.41
CA LEU A 31 5.86 0.88 9.56
C LEU A 31 4.99 1.92 10.25
N ASN A 32 5.24 3.18 9.91
CA ASN A 32 4.49 4.35 10.32
C ASN A 32 3.83 5.02 9.11
N PRO A 33 2.81 5.87 9.32
CA PRO A 33 2.28 6.71 8.25
C PRO A 33 3.39 7.54 7.59
N GLY A 34 3.39 7.61 6.27
CA GLY A 34 4.42 8.25 5.46
C GLY A 34 5.57 7.33 5.01
N ASP A 35 5.73 6.15 5.62
CA ASP A 35 6.74 5.19 5.17
C ASP A 35 6.41 4.66 3.77
N GLN A 36 7.45 4.48 2.95
CA GLN A 36 7.34 3.87 1.64
C GLN A 36 7.60 2.37 1.74
N TRP A 37 6.64 1.56 1.27
CA TRP A 37 6.73 0.11 1.35
C TRP A 37 6.17 -0.59 0.11
N CYS A 38 6.80 -1.69 -0.27
CA CYS A 38 6.28 -2.57 -1.31
C CYS A 38 5.18 -3.46 -0.74
N LEU A 39 3.94 -3.26 -1.20
CA LEU A 39 2.80 -4.08 -0.82
C LEU A 39 2.54 -5.17 -1.86
N CYS A 40 2.07 -6.32 -1.40
CA CYS A 40 1.47 -7.31 -2.27
C CYS A 40 0.27 -6.71 -2.99
N ALA A 41 0.17 -6.90 -4.31
CA ALA A 41 -0.90 -6.31 -5.12
C ALA A 41 -2.31 -6.70 -4.62
N ALA A 42 -2.51 -7.94 -4.17
CA ALA A 42 -3.77 -8.38 -3.58
C ALA A 42 -4.13 -7.64 -2.28
N ARG A 43 -3.13 -7.26 -1.46
CA ARG A 43 -3.37 -6.47 -0.23
C ARG A 43 -3.73 -5.02 -0.56
N PHE A 44 -3.19 -4.49 -1.64
CA PHE A 44 -3.61 -3.18 -2.14
C PHE A 44 -5.06 -3.23 -2.67
N LEU A 45 -5.42 -4.25 -3.46
CA LEU A 45 -6.79 -4.40 -3.96
C LEU A 45 -7.81 -4.52 -2.82
N GLN A 46 -7.53 -5.36 -1.83
CA GLN A 46 -8.37 -5.46 -0.63
C GLN A 46 -8.53 -4.10 0.05
N ALA A 47 -7.44 -3.33 0.21
CA ALA A 47 -7.52 -2.02 0.81
C ALA A 47 -8.36 -1.03 -0.03
N HIS A 48 -8.34 -1.14 -1.36
CA HIS A 48 -9.21 -0.34 -2.23
C HIS A 48 -10.69 -0.69 -2.01
N GLU A 49 -11.02 -1.98 -1.97
CA GLU A 49 -12.38 -2.48 -1.74
C GLU A 49 -12.93 -2.06 -0.36
N GLU A 50 -12.07 -1.98 0.65
CA GLU A 50 -12.39 -1.52 2.01
C GLU A 50 -12.32 0.01 2.17
N GLY A 51 -12.00 0.76 1.11
CA GLY A 51 -11.91 2.22 1.13
C GLY A 51 -10.72 2.79 1.91
N ALA A 52 -9.71 1.97 2.22
CA ALA A 52 -8.52 2.32 3.00
C ALA A 52 -7.21 2.13 2.21
N ALA A 53 -7.26 2.15 0.87
CA ALA A 53 -6.06 2.02 0.04
C ALA A 53 -5.06 3.18 0.29
N PRO A 54 -3.77 2.87 0.47
CA PRO A 54 -2.73 3.87 0.63
C PRO A 54 -2.43 4.57 -0.70
N ARG A 55 -1.72 5.71 -0.65
CA ARG A 55 -1.21 6.39 -1.85
C ARG A 55 -0.15 5.54 -2.54
N ILE A 56 -0.03 5.61 -3.87
CA ILE A 56 0.89 4.81 -4.68
C ILE A 56 1.80 5.73 -5.50
N ARG A 57 3.08 5.35 -5.63
CA ARG A 57 3.98 5.88 -6.66
C ARG A 57 3.99 4.91 -7.84
N LEU A 58 3.40 5.31 -8.97
CA LEU A 58 3.27 4.46 -10.16
C LEU A 58 4.64 4.14 -10.75
N ALA A 59 5.55 5.11 -10.82
CA ALA A 59 6.90 4.92 -11.34
C ALA A 59 7.73 3.91 -10.53
N ALA A 60 7.35 3.65 -9.27
CA ALA A 60 7.97 2.68 -8.38
C ALA A 60 7.08 1.43 -8.15
N THR A 61 6.10 1.18 -9.02
CA THR A 61 5.20 0.02 -8.95
C THR A 61 5.49 -0.93 -10.11
N HIS A 62 5.68 -2.20 -9.80
CA HIS A 62 6.05 -3.19 -10.81
C HIS A 62 4.89 -3.45 -11.79
N ILE A 63 5.18 -3.61 -13.08
CA ILE A 63 4.15 -3.76 -14.12
C ILE A 63 3.19 -4.93 -13.88
N ARG A 64 3.67 -6.04 -13.31
CA ARG A 64 2.84 -7.21 -12.91
C ARG A 64 1.77 -6.92 -11.86
N THR A 65 1.80 -5.77 -11.20
CA THR A 65 0.66 -5.35 -10.37
C THR A 65 -0.63 -5.29 -11.19
N LEU A 66 -0.54 -4.99 -12.49
CA LEU A 66 -1.67 -4.95 -13.42
C LEU A 66 -2.35 -6.31 -13.65
N ASP A 67 -1.69 -7.42 -13.30
CA ASP A 67 -2.29 -8.76 -13.35
C ASP A 67 -3.38 -8.94 -12.27
N ILE A 68 -3.39 -8.07 -11.26
CA ILE A 68 -4.27 -8.14 -10.08
C ILE A 68 -5.08 -6.84 -9.91
N VAL A 69 -4.47 -5.69 -10.12
CA VAL A 69 -5.08 -4.37 -9.90
C VAL A 69 -5.11 -3.58 -11.22
N PRO A 70 -6.29 -3.29 -11.78
CA PRO A 70 -6.41 -2.44 -12.97
C PRO A 70 -5.69 -1.10 -12.83
N LEU A 71 -5.08 -0.62 -13.92
CA LEU A 71 -4.38 0.67 -13.93
C LEU A 71 -5.30 1.82 -13.51
N SER A 72 -6.57 1.80 -13.92
CA SER A 72 -7.55 2.82 -13.56
C SER A 72 -7.73 2.94 -12.05
N ILE A 73 -7.67 1.83 -11.30
CA ILE A 73 -7.72 1.86 -9.83
C ILE A 73 -6.42 2.46 -9.28
N LEU A 74 -5.26 2.03 -9.77
CA LEU A 74 -3.97 2.55 -9.30
C LEU A 74 -3.85 4.07 -9.51
N GLN A 75 -4.39 4.60 -10.61
CA GLN A 75 -4.37 6.03 -10.93
C GLN A 75 -5.18 6.88 -9.93
N LEU A 76 -6.22 6.33 -9.30
CA LEU A 76 -6.97 7.03 -8.25
C LEU A 76 -6.11 7.39 -7.03
N TYR A 77 -5.03 6.65 -6.81
CA TYR A 77 -4.16 6.79 -5.64
C TYR A 77 -2.76 7.31 -5.98
N ALA A 78 -2.51 7.65 -7.24
CA ALA A 78 -1.18 8.00 -7.72
C ALA A 78 -0.72 9.37 -7.19
N THR A 79 0.52 9.45 -6.72
CA THR A 79 1.14 10.72 -6.25
C THR A 79 2.12 11.33 -7.23
N ASP A 80 2.45 10.60 -8.29
CA ASP A 80 3.44 10.96 -9.30
C ASP A 80 2.85 11.16 -10.70
N LEU A 81 1.52 11.34 -10.79
CA LEU A 81 0.86 11.83 -11.99
C LEU A 81 0.81 13.37 -11.98
N PRO A 82 0.97 14.04 -13.13
CA PRO A 82 0.73 15.46 -13.23
C PRO A 82 -0.71 15.79 -12.85
N THR A 83 -0.91 16.79 -12.00
CA THR A 83 -2.19 17.51 -11.93
C THR A 83 -2.29 18.40 -13.17
N GLU A 84 -3.37 18.27 -13.93
CA GLU A 84 -3.70 19.20 -15.03
C GLU A 84 -3.80 20.66 -14.55
#